data_AF-A0A4U7AY51-F1
#
_entry.id   AF-A0A4U7AY51-F1
#
_cell.length_a   1.000
_cell.length_b   1.000
_cell.length_c   1.000
_cell.angle_alpha   90.00
_cell.angle_beta   90.00
_cell.angle_gamma   90.00
#
_symmetry.space_group_name_H-M   'P 1'
#
loop_
_entity.id
_entity.type
_entity.pdbx_description
1 polymer ?
#
loop_
_entity_poly.entity_id
_entity_poly.type
_entity_poly.pdbx_seq_one_letter_code
_entity_poly.pdbx_strand_id
1 'polypeptide(L)'
;MLDLCRIPMKGNHAYWISAIHIARLEELRLFDCEGSDDFLAAMTRVTSEKLSLQKLQVHGEGIDGQTYLKAIDKIIDRCSGLQSIMIELESATRMPNLAGILKHAATLRTLSICFLQGLNPEEIIPCIDDLQQICRTCQALRQFSCAFPPTPLAVGAISPNWCEFARTIAMLPHLITLQTTTWPNGPQRHWGEENRLCIEALARSVFQEAESSALSRSNTHALLRLVGFGSCDIPDQSWDCDFQMTFIRWTQKAPGADAAPIERVSRHTWMVEEPESEVLERFINFHI
;
A
#
# COMPACT_ATOMS: atom_id res chain seq x y z
N MET A 1 18.49 -0.06 -12.11
CA MET A 1 17.79 0.59 -11.00
C MET A 1 18.25 2.04 -10.91
N LEU A 2 17.33 2.99 -10.78
CA LEU A 2 17.59 4.37 -10.41
C LEU A 2 16.89 4.64 -9.08
N ASP A 3 17.66 5.03 -8.07
CA ASP A 3 17.18 5.32 -6.74
C ASP A 3 17.69 6.70 -6.32
N LEU A 4 16.77 7.66 -6.19
CA LEU A 4 17.07 9.05 -5.87
C LEU A 4 16.25 9.47 -4.64
N CYS A 5 16.95 10.00 -3.64
CA CYS A 5 16.37 10.47 -2.39
C CYS A 5 16.87 11.88 -2.09
N ARG A 6 15.93 12.82 -1.89
CA ARG A 6 16.18 14.24 -1.57
C ARG A 6 17.17 14.92 -2.51
N ILE A 7 17.13 14.55 -3.79
CA ILE A 7 17.98 15.12 -4.83
C ILE A 7 17.22 16.25 -5.53
N PRO A 8 17.76 17.49 -5.56
CA PRO A 8 17.15 18.57 -6.32
C PRO A 8 17.31 18.32 -7.83
N MET A 9 16.20 18.08 -8.52
CA MET A 9 16.15 17.83 -9.97
C MET A 9 15.64 19.05 -10.75
N LYS A 10 15.04 20.02 -10.06
CA LYS A 10 14.50 21.25 -10.65
C LYS A 10 15.55 21.98 -11.49
N GLY A 11 15.18 22.33 -12.72
CA GLY A 11 16.08 22.96 -13.69
C GLY A 11 17.16 22.04 -14.29
N ASN A 12 17.31 20.81 -13.79
CA ASN A 12 18.36 19.87 -14.21
C ASN A 12 17.82 18.57 -14.82
N HIS A 13 16.51 18.45 -15.04
CA HIS A 13 15.88 17.23 -15.58
C HIS A 13 16.51 16.77 -16.91
N ALA A 14 16.90 17.69 -17.79
CA ALA A 14 17.54 17.36 -19.07
C ALA A 14 18.88 16.62 -18.87
N TYR A 15 19.67 17.02 -17.87
CA TYR A 15 20.91 16.35 -17.52
C TYR A 15 20.64 14.93 -17.04
N TRP A 16 19.73 14.76 -16.08
CA TRP A 16 19.35 13.44 -15.55
C TRP A 16 18.84 12.49 -16.64
N ILE A 17 17.99 13.00 -17.53
CA ILE A 17 17.48 12.26 -18.68
C ILE A 17 18.62 11.81 -19.61
N SER A 18 19.59 12.68 -19.88
CA SER A 18 20.73 12.34 -20.74
C SER A 18 21.71 11.35 -20.10
N ALA A 19 21.78 11.32 -18.77
CA ALA A 19 22.69 10.47 -18.02
C ALA A 19 22.19 9.02 -17.87
N ILE A 20 20.92 8.75 -18.19
CA ILE A 20 20.26 7.48 -17.88
C ILE A 20 19.69 6.85 -19.15
N HIS A 21 19.92 5.55 -19.33
CA HIS A 21 19.32 4.80 -20.42
C HIS A 21 17.87 4.41 -20.10
N ILE A 22 16.94 5.37 -20.23
CA ILE A 22 15.53 5.26 -19.80
C ILE A 22 14.83 3.98 -20.30
N ALA A 23 15.06 3.58 -21.55
CA ALA A 23 14.42 2.39 -22.13
C ALA A 23 14.79 1.07 -21.41
N ARG A 24 15.92 1.05 -20.69
CA ARG A 24 16.42 -0.12 -19.93
C ARG A 24 16.21 0.03 -18.42
N LEU A 25 15.51 1.07 -17.99
CA LEU A 25 15.26 1.28 -16.57
C LEU A 25 14.16 0.32 -16.09
N GLU A 26 14.54 -0.63 -15.24
CA GLU A 26 13.63 -1.64 -14.66
C GLU A 26 13.03 -1.20 -13.32
N GLU A 27 13.74 -0.38 -12.55
CA GLU A 27 13.28 0.11 -11.24
C GLU A 27 13.57 1.60 -11.11
N LEU A 28 12.56 2.35 -10.67
CA LEU A 28 12.62 3.78 -10.42
C LEU A 28 12.07 4.05 -9.02
N ARG A 29 12.92 4.64 -8.17
CA ARG A 29 12.55 5.14 -6.85
C ARG A 29 12.88 6.62 -6.77
N LEU A 30 11.88 7.44 -6.49
CA LEU A 30 12.00 8.88 -6.32
C LEU A 30 11.40 9.25 -4.97
N PHE A 31 12.23 9.79 -4.08
CA PHE A 31 11.83 10.16 -2.73
C PHE A 31 12.19 11.61 -2.46
N ASP A 32 11.20 12.48 -2.25
CA ASP A 32 11.39 13.91 -1.94
C ASP A 32 12.35 14.67 -2.87
N CYS A 33 12.38 14.28 -4.14
CA CYS A 33 13.19 14.92 -5.15
C CYS A 33 12.45 16.13 -5.71
N GLU A 34 12.87 17.35 -5.39
CA GLU A 34 12.28 18.58 -5.94
C GLU A 34 12.40 18.59 -7.48
N GLY A 35 11.29 18.81 -8.20
CA GLY A 35 11.26 18.80 -9.68
C GLY A 35 11.25 17.39 -10.30
N SER A 36 10.94 16.36 -9.50
CA SER A 36 10.75 14.98 -9.98
C SER A 36 9.55 14.81 -10.92
N ASP A 37 8.53 15.65 -10.80
CA ASP A 37 7.38 15.71 -11.70
C ASP A 37 7.81 16.10 -13.14
N ASP A 38 8.67 17.11 -13.28
CA ASP A 38 9.28 17.49 -14.55
C ASP A 38 10.15 16.37 -15.13
N PHE A 39 10.90 15.67 -14.27
CA PHE A 39 11.70 14.51 -14.68
C PHE A 39 10.81 13.37 -15.20
N LEU A 40 9.76 12.98 -14.48
CA LEU A 40 8.79 11.98 -14.94
C LEU A 40 8.13 12.42 -16.25
N ALA A 41 7.73 13.68 -16.37
CA ALA A 41 7.17 14.22 -17.60
C ALA A 41 8.16 14.13 -18.76
N ALA A 42 9.44 14.45 -18.54
CA ALA A 42 10.49 14.35 -19.53
C ALA A 42 10.75 12.89 -19.95
N MET A 43 10.76 11.94 -19.02
CA MET A 43 10.92 10.51 -19.32
C MET A 43 9.89 10.02 -20.34
N THR A 44 8.63 10.47 -20.23
CA THR A 44 7.56 10.08 -21.16
C THR A 44 7.71 10.67 -22.57
N ARG A 45 8.54 11.72 -22.74
CA ARG A 45 8.77 12.40 -24.01
C ARG A 45 10.01 11.90 -24.76
N VAL A 46 11.02 11.42 -24.04
CA VAL A 46 12.36 11.16 -24.58
C VAL A 46 12.44 9.84 -25.36
N THR A 47 11.49 8.93 -25.13
CA THR A 47 11.39 7.69 -25.90
C THR A 47 10.01 7.54 -26.52
N SER A 48 9.94 7.08 -27.77
CA SER A 48 8.70 6.59 -28.39
C SER A 48 8.37 5.16 -27.98
N GLU A 49 9.34 4.43 -27.43
CA GLU A 49 9.18 3.05 -27.00
C GLU A 49 8.47 2.96 -25.64
N LYS A 50 7.93 1.78 -25.33
CA LYS A 50 7.40 1.51 -23.99
C LYS A 50 8.54 1.47 -22.99
N LEU A 51 8.25 1.90 -21.76
CA LEU A 51 9.22 1.80 -20.67
C LEU A 51 9.28 0.35 -20.17
N SER A 52 10.49 -0.16 -19.95
CA SER A 52 10.76 -1.49 -19.37
C SER A 52 10.61 -1.53 -17.85
N LEU A 53 9.99 -0.50 -17.26
CA LEU A 53 9.88 -0.34 -15.82
C LEU A 53 8.99 -1.43 -15.23
N GLN A 54 9.53 -2.12 -14.23
CA GLN A 54 8.86 -3.16 -13.45
C GLN A 54 8.47 -2.66 -12.06
N LYS A 55 9.25 -1.74 -11.46
CA LYS A 55 8.94 -1.14 -10.16
C LYS A 55 8.96 0.38 -10.22
N LEU A 56 7.86 0.97 -9.78
CA LEU A 56 7.71 2.42 -9.63
C LEU A 56 7.41 2.73 -8.16
N GLN A 57 8.33 3.42 -7.49
CA GLN A 57 8.14 3.93 -6.13
C GLN A 57 8.34 5.44 -6.12
N VAL A 58 7.33 6.16 -5.67
CA VAL A 58 7.35 7.62 -5.62
C VAL A 58 6.81 8.08 -4.27
N HIS A 59 7.53 9.03 -3.68
CA HIS A 59 7.12 9.79 -2.53
C HIS A 59 7.35 11.28 -2.82
N GLY A 60 6.42 12.13 -2.41
CA GLY A 60 6.52 13.57 -2.62
C GLY A 60 5.86 14.36 -1.50
N GLU A 61 6.71 14.87 -0.60
CA GLU A 61 6.38 15.89 0.40
C GLU A 61 6.60 17.30 -0.18
N GLY A 62 5.68 18.23 0.09
CA GLY A 62 5.84 19.64 -0.32
C GLY A 62 5.81 19.91 -1.84
N ILE A 63 5.40 18.93 -2.65
CA ILE A 63 5.23 19.04 -4.12
C ILE A 63 3.73 19.18 -4.44
N ASP A 64 3.37 19.83 -5.55
CA ASP A 64 1.99 19.80 -6.06
C ASP A 64 1.59 18.36 -6.43
N GLY A 65 0.96 17.65 -5.49
CA GLY A 65 0.54 16.26 -5.62
C GLY A 65 -0.32 15.99 -6.85
N GLN A 66 -1.10 16.97 -7.32
CA GLN A 66 -1.96 16.79 -8.50
C GLN A 66 -1.17 16.83 -9.80
N THR A 67 -0.19 17.72 -9.90
CA THR A 67 0.73 17.76 -11.05
C THR A 67 1.62 16.53 -11.06
N TYR A 68 2.13 16.13 -9.89
CA TYR A 68 2.98 14.96 -9.77
C TYR A 68 2.21 13.66 -10.10
N LEU A 69 0.97 13.51 -9.61
CA LEU A 69 0.10 12.37 -9.93
C LEU A 69 -0.20 12.27 -11.43
N LYS A 70 -0.40 13.40 -12.13
CA LYS A 70 -0.56 13.39 -13.60
C LYS A 70 0.69 12.90 -14.32
N ALA A 71 1.89 13.19 -13.80
CA ALA A 71 3.13 12.68 -14.37
C ALA A 71 3.27 11.17 -14.11
N ILE A 72 2.92 10.72 -12.90
CA ILE A 72 2.90 9.31 -12.50
C ILE A 72 1.93 8.50 -13.36
N ASP A 73 0.70 8.98 -13.56
CA ASP A 73 -0.30 8.32 -14.42
C ASP A 73 0.25 8.09 -15.84
N LYS A 74 0.93 9.09 -16.41
CA LYS A 74 1.55 8.96 -17.74
C LYS A 74 2.67 7.91 -17.75
N ILE A 75 3.46 7.81 -16.69
CA ILE A 75 4.48 6.78 -16.57
C ILE A 75 3.84 5.40 -16.52
N ILE A 76 2.84 5.19 -15.67
CA ILE A 76 2.09 3.92 -15.57
C ILE A 76 1.54 3.55 -16.96
N ASP A 77 0.88 4.48 -17.64
CA ASP A 77 0.32 4.26 -18.98
C ASP A 77 1.39 3.94 -20.04
N ARG A 78 2.63 4.40 -19.87
CA ARG A 78 3.74 4.13 -20.80
C ARG A 78 4.49 2.82 -20.52
N CYS A 79 4.31 2.24 -19.34
CA CYS A 79 4.90 0.95 -18.99
C CYS A 79 4.08 -0.21 -19.56
N SER A 80 4.71 -1.38 -19.68
CA SER A 80 4.03 -2.66 -19.84
C SER A 80 4.62 -3.66 -18.86
N GLY A 81 3.78 -4.25 -18.02
CA GLY A 81 4.22 -5.26 -17.07
C GLY A 81 4.77 -4.75 -15.74
N LEU A 82 4.34 -3.58 -15.24
CA LEU A 82 4.64 -3.16 -13.86
C LEU A 82 4.24 -4.27 -12.88
N GLN A 83 5.17 -4.58 -11.98
CA GLN A 83 5.04 -5.57 -10.91
C GLN A 83 4.82 -4.89 -9.56
N SER A 84 5.38 -3.70 -9.35
CA SER A 84 5.23 -2.93 -8.11
C SER A 84 4.91 -1.47 -8.41
N ILE A 85 3.82 -0.97 -7.84
CA ILE A 85 3.42 0.43 -7.88
C ILE A 85 3.23 0.90 -6.44
N MET A 86 4.08 1.84 -6.01
CA MET A 86 4.05 2.43 -4.69
C MET A 86 4.03 3.95 -4.82
N ILE A 87 2.90 4.58 -4.49
CA ILE A 87 2.69 6.03 -4.63
C ILE A 87 2.31 6.59 -3.28
N GLU A 88 3.00 7.66 -2.89
CA GLU A 88 2.70 8.45 -1.71
C GLU A 88 2.87 9.92 -2.04
N LEU A 89 1.81 10.69 -1.92
CA LEU A 89 1.84 12.11 -2.24
C LEU A 89 1.05 12.88 -1.20
N GLU A 90 1.58 14.03 -0.81
CA GLU A 90 0.78 15.04 -0.14
C GLU A 90 -0.08 15.81 -1.15
N SER A 91 -1.22 16.32 -0.70
CA SER A 91 -2.08 17.25 -1.45
C SER A 91 -2.61 16.71 -2.79
N ALA A 92 -2.53 15.40 -3.05
CA ALA A 92 -3.32 14.76 -4.10
C ALA A 92 -4.80 14.80 -3.71
N THR A 93 -5.72 14.86 -4.69
CA THR A 93 -7.18 14.85 -4.43
C THR A 93 -7.91 13.68 -5.09
N ARG A 94 -7.17 12.78 -5.75
CA ARG A 94 -7.72 11.56 -6.36
C ARG A 94 -6.71 10.42 -6.34
N MET A 95 -7.21 9.21 -6.58
CA MET A 95 -6.36 8.05 -6.87
C MET A 95 -5.66 8.15 -8.24
N PRO A 96 -4.60 7.36 -8.48
CA PRO A 96 -4.06 7.17 -9.82
C PRO A 96 -5.15 6.64 -10.74
N ASN A 97 -4.98 6.86 -12.04
CA ASN A 97 -5.95 6.43 -13.02
C ASN A 97 -6.15 4.90 -12.93
N LEU A 98 -7.36 4.48 -12.57
CA LEU A 98 -7.72 3.08 -12.39
C LEU A 98 -7.43 2.27 -13.66
N ALA A 99 -7.76 2.79 -14.85
CA ALA A 99 -7.49 2.09 -16.11
C ALA A 99 -5.99 1.81 -16.31
N GLY A 100 -5.13 2.75 -15.89
CA GLY A 100 -3.68 2.59 -15.89
C GLY A 100 -3.23 1.47 -14.95
N ILE A 101 -3.76 1.41 -13.72
CA ILE A 101 -3.47 0.31 -12.78
C ILE A 101 -3.90 -1.04 -13.37
N LEU A 102 -5.13 -1.14 -13.87
CA LEU A 102 -5.71 -2.39 -14.37
C LEU A 102 -4.99 -2.94 -15.60
N LYS A 103 -4.33 -2.08 -16.39
CA LYS A 103 -3.45 -2.49 -17.50
C LYS A 103 -2.33 -3.44 -17.05
N HIS A 104 -1.94 -3.38 -15.78
CA HIS A 104 -0.88 -4.19 -15.18
C HIS A 104 -1.38 -5.39 -14.39
N ALA A 105 -2.69 -5.67 -14.41
CA ALA A 105 -3.31 -6.68 -13.56
C ALA A 105 -2.69 -8.09 -13.62
N ALA A 106 -2.15 -8.49 -14.77
CA ALA A 106 -1.50 -9.79 -14.93
C ALA A 106 -0.13 -9.89 -14.25
N THR A 107 0.55 -8.76 -14.05
CA THR A 107 1.92 -8.69 -13.53
C THR A 107 2.03 -8.05 -12.16
N LEU A 108 1.04 -7.23 -11.77
CA LEU A 108 1.06 -6.44 -10.54
C LEU A 108 1.02 -7.36 -9.30
N ARG A 109 2.11 -7.34 -8.53
CA ARG A 109 2.30 -8.09 -7.27
C ARG A 109 2.20 -7.19 -6.05
N THR A 110 2.58 -5.93 -6.18
CA THR A 110 2.54 -4.95 -5.09
C THR A 110 1.83 -3.68 -5.55
N LEU A 111 0.84 -3.26 -4.78
CA LEU A 111 0.16 -1.98 -4.96
C LEU A 111 0.11 -1.29 -3.60
N SER A 112 0.67 -0.09 -3.50
CA SER A 112 0.57 0.74 -2.30
C SER A 112 0.22 2.16 -2.71
N ILE A 113 -0.90 2.64 -2.19
CA ILE A 113 -1.44 3.95 -2.49
C ILE A 113 -1.67 4.65 -1.16
N CYS A 114 -0.93 5.73 -0.91
CA CYS A 114 -1.08 6.59 0.25
C CYS A 114 -1.24 8.04 -0.22
N PHE A 115 -2.26 8.78 0.23
CA PHE A 115 -2.42 10.18 -0.17
C PHE A 115 -2.86 11.05 0.99
N LEU A 116 -1.94 11.84 1.53
CA LEU A 116 -2.19 12.68 2.70
C LEU A 116 -2.74 14.05 2.25
N GLN A 117 -3.87 14.48 2.82
CA GLN A 117 -4.45 15.81 2.53
C GLN A 117 -3.83 16.92 3.41
N GLY A 118 -2.51 17.13 3.28
CA GLY A 118 -1.81 18.21 3.96
C GLY A 118 -1.89 18.13 5.49
N LEU A 119 -2.12 19.26 6.16
CA LEU A 119 -2.14 19.36 7.64
C LEU A 119 -3.33 18.64 8.32
N ASN A 120 -4.34 18.23 7.54
CA ASN A 120 -5.44 17.40 8.03
C ASN A 120 -5.21 15.95 7.59
N PRO A 121 -5.23 14.96 8.50
CA PRO A 121 -4.81 13.58 8.23
C PRO A 121 -5.82 12.76 7.42
N GLU A 122 -6.77 13.40 6.72
CA GLU A 122 -7.78 12.67 5.96
C GLU A 122 -7.18 12.16 4.66
N GLU A 123 -6.70 10.92 4.71
CA GLU A 123 -6.20 10.22 3.53
C GLU A 123 -7.31 10.00 2.50
N ILE A 124 -6.98 10.02 1.21
CA ILE A 124 -7.95 9.65 0.17
C ILE A 124 -8.30 8.18 0.32
N ILE A 125 -9.56 7.92 0.68
CA ILE A 125 -10.13 6.59 0.73
C ILE A 125 -10.57 6.17 -0.69
N PRO A 126 -10.09 5.04 -1.21
CA PRO A 126 -10.59 4.48 -2.46
C PRO A 126 -12.11 4.29 -2.40
N CYS A 127 -12.80 4.68 -3.48
CA CYS A 127 -14.19 4.29 -3.64
C CYS A 127 -14.28 2.76 -3.65
N ILE A 128 -15.34 2.22 -3.06
CA ILE A 128 -15.52 0.77 -2.97
C ILE A 128 -15.62 0.12 -4.36
N ASP A 129 -16.19 0.81 -5.35
CA ASP A 129 -16.30 0.31 -6.73
C ASP A 129 -14.91 0.15 -7.38
N ASP A 130 -14.04 1.15 -7.22
CA ASP A 130 -12.66 1.10 -7.72
C ASP A 130 -11.89 -0.02 -7.03
N LEU A 131 -12.03 -0.15 -5.70
CA LEU A 131 -11.40 -1.21 -4.92
C LEU A 131 -11.86 -2.59 -5.38
N GLN A 132 -13.17 -2.78 -5.58
CA GLN A 132 -13.71 -4.03 -6.11
C GLN A 132 -13.19 -4.33 -7.51
N GLN A 133 -13.04 -3.32 -8.37
CA GLN A 133 -12.50 -3.53 -9.71
C GLN A 133 -11.02 -3.94 -9.64
N ILE A 134 -10.21 -3.31 -8.79
CA ILE A 134 -8.82 -3.72 -8.53
C ILE A 134 -8.79 -5.17 -8.02
N CYS A 135 -9.56 -5.50 -6.99
CA CYS A 135 -9.55 -6.84 -6.38
C CYS A 135 -10.14 -7.93 -7.29
N ARG A 136 -10.99 -7.59 -8.26
CA ARG A 136 -11.49 -8.52 -9.29
C ARG A 136 -10.47 -8.74 -10.41
N THR A 137 -9.73 -7.73 -10.79
CA THR A 137 -8.89 -7.79 -12.00
C THR A 137 -7.44 -8.13 -11.67
N CYS A 138 -6.85 -7.53 -10.63
CA CYS A 138 -5.45 -7.71 -10.23
C CYS A 138 -5.25 -8.98 -9.38
N GLN A 139 -5.62 -10.14 -9.90
CA GLN A 139 -5.57 -11.42 -9.17
C GLN A 139 -4.16 -11.84 -8.72
N ALA A 140 -3.11 -11.32 -9.37
CA ALA A 140 -1.71 -11.61 -9.05
C ALA A 140 -1.19 -10.88 -7.80
N LEU A 141 -1.97 -9.95 -7.23
CA LEU A 141 -1.55 -9.09 -6.12
C LEU A 141 -1.22 -9.92 -4.88
N ARG A 142 0.02 -9.76 -4.38
CA ARG A 142 0.54 -10.38 -3.15
C ARG A 142 0.58 -9.39 -1.99
N GLN A 143 0.74 -8.10 -2.27
CA GLN A 143 0.82 -7.06 -1.26
C GLN A 143 -0.03 -5.88 -1.66
N PHE A 144 -0.88 -5.44 -0.73
CA PHE A 144 -1.78 -4.33 -0.98
C PHE A 144 -1.79 -3.36 0.19
N SER A 145 -1.67 -2.07 -0.13
CA SER A 145 -1.71 -1.00 0.83
C SER A 145 -2.62 0.13 0.32
N CYS A 146 -3.58 0.52 1.14
CA CYS A 146 -4.51 1.62 0.86
C CYS A 146 -5.17 2.16 2.12
N ALA A 147 -5.69 3.38 2.05
CA ALA A 147 -6.60 3.91 3.05
C ALA A 147 -7.84 3.04 3.14
N PHE A 148 -8.38 2.89 4.35
CA PHE A 148 -9.62 2.16 4.55
C PHE A 148 -10.76 3.09 5.01
N PRO A 149 -12.03 2.68 4.83
CA PRO A 149 -13.18 3.51 5.18
C PRO A 149 -13.25 3.83 6.68
N PRO A 150 -13.67 5.04 7.09
CA PRO A 150 -13.67 5.44 8.49
C PRO A 150 -14.55 4.49 9.30
N THR A 151 -13.93 3.72 10.19
CA THR A 151 -14.61 2.68 10.98
C THR A 151 -14.55 3.06 12.45
N PRO A 152 -15.70 3.32 13.11
CA PRO A 152 -15.71 3.62 14.53
C PRO A 152 -15.24 2.42 15.34
N LEU A 153 -14.38 2.66 16.34
CA LEU A 153 -14.00 1.65 17.32
C LEU A 153 -15.12 1.54 18.35
N ALA A 154 -15.84 0.43 18.30
CA ALA A 154 -16.84 0.08 19.30
C ALA A 154 -16.70 -1.40 19.66
N VAL A 155 -16.59 -1.70 20.95
CA VAL A 155 -16.47 -3.07 21.45
C VAL A 155 -17.66 -3.91 20.96
N GLY A 156 -17.36 -4.99 20.24
CA GLY A 156 -18.37 -5.95 19.76
C GLY A 156 -19.14 -5.54 18.50
N ALA A 157 -18.78 -4.42 17.84
CA ALA A 157 -19.46 -3.98 16.62
C ALA A 157 -18.45 -3.66 15.50
N ILE A 158 -18.47 -4.48 14.44
CA ILE A 158 -17.76 -4.24 13.20
C ILE A 158 -18.69 -3.47 12.24
N SER A 159 -18.21 -2.38 11.65
CA SER A 159 -19.05 -1.55 10.76
C SER A 159 -19.40 -2.29 9.46
N PRO A 160 -20.57 -2.02 8.85
CA PRO A 160 -20.92 -2.57 7.54
C PRO A 160 -19.88 -2.25 6.45
N ASN A 161 -19.34 -1.03 6.48
CA ASN A 161 -18.29 -0.58 5.55
C ASN A 161 -17.02 -1.43 5.69
N TRP A 162 -16.64 -1.80 6.92
CA TRP A 162 -15.52 -2.68 7.16
C TRP A 162 -15.78 -4.10 6.64
N CYS A 163 -16.97 -4.65 6.88
CA CYS A 163 -17.34 -5.96 6.33
C CYS A 163 -17.29 -5.96 4.79
N GLU A 164 -17.75 -4.89 4.14
CA GLU A 164 -17.69 -4.76 2.69
C GLU A 164 -16.24 -4.65 2.17
N PHE A 165 -15.41 -3.87 2.85
CA PHE A 165 -13.98 -3.78 2.58
C PHE A 165 -13.30 -5.15 2.72
N ALA A 166 -13.50 -5.85 3.85
CA ALA A 166 -12.91 -7.17 4.11
C ALA A 166 -13.32 -8.21 3.06
N ARG A 167 -14.61 -8.25 2.68
CA ARG A 167 -15.11 -9.10 1.59
C ARG A 167 -14.46 -8.76 0.25
N THR A 168 -14.26 -7.47 -0.03
CA THR A 168 -13.61 -7.01 -1.27
C THR A 168 -12.14 -7.44 -1.32
N ILE A 169 -11.41 -7.27 -0.21
CA ILE A 169 -10.01 -7.72 -0.10
C ILE A 169 -9.91 -9.25 -0.25
N ALA A 170 -10.84 -10.01 0.32
CA ALA A 170 -10.87 -11.48 0.23
C ALA A 170 -10.99 -12.02 -1.21
N MET A 171 -11.40 -11.16 -2.16
CA MET A 171 -11.41 -11.50 -3.59
C MET A 171 -10.01 -11.75 -4.16
N LEU A 172 -8.95 -11.29 -3.51
CA LEU A 172 -7.57 -11.50 -3.92
C LEU A 172 -7.03 -12.85 -3.41
N PRO A 173 -6.87 -13.87 -4.28
CA PRO A 173 -6.51 -15.22 -3.86
C PRO A 173 -5.04 -15.36 -3.46
N HIS A 174 -4.19 -14.44 -3.92
CA HIS A 174 -2.74 -14.47 -3.73
C HIS A 174 -2.22 -13.43 -2.74
N LEU A 175 -3.12 -12.68 -2.08
CA LEU A 175 -2.73 -11.67 -1.11
C LEU A 175 -2.07 -12.32 0.10
N ILE A 176 -0.91 -11.79 0.49
CA ILE A 176 -0.10 -12.21 1.65
C ILE A 176 -0.08 -11.11 2.70
N THR A 177 0.00 -9.85 2.26
CA THR A 177 0.07 -8.70 3.17
C THR A 177 -0.96 -7.65 2.77
N LEU A 178 -1.79 -7.26 3.73
CA LEU A 178 -2.63 -6.07 3.67
C LEU A 178 -2.08 -5.02 4.65
N GLN A 179 -1.85 -3.80 4.18
CA GLN A 179 -1.54 -2.65 5.04
C GLN A 179 -2.63 -1.59 4.88
N THR A 180 -3.37 -1.36 5.94
CA THR A 180 -4.33 -0.25 5.98
C THR A 180 -3.60 1.00 6.49
N THR A 181 -3.54 2.03 5.65
CA THR A 181 -2.69 3.22 5.88
C THR A 181 -3.34 4.25 6.79
N THR A 182 -4.66 4.17 6.99
CA THR A 182 -5.38 4.96 8.00
C THR A 182 -5.50 4.20 9.33
N TRP A 183 -5.92 4.91 10.39
CA TRP A 183 -6.34 4.31 11.65
C TRP A 183 -7.87 4.28 11.77
N PRO A 184 -8.46 3.32 12.49
CA PRO A 184 -9.89 3.37 12.80
C PRO A 184 -10.26 4.61 13.62
N ASN A 185 -11.49 5.09 13.42
CA ASN A 185 -12.02 6.24 14.12
C ASN A 185 -12.24 5.89 15.60
N GLY A 186 -11.34 6.36 16.46
CA GLY A 186 -11.51 6.34 17.90
C GLY A 186 -11.46 7.75 18.47
N PRO A 187 -11.99 7.99 19.69
CA PRO A 187 -11.71 9.22 20.42
C PRO A 187 -10.19 9.31 20.68
N GLN A 188 -9.50 10.16 19.91
CA GLN A 188 -8.04 10.31 19.94
C GLN A 188 -7.57 10.86 21.30
N ARG A 189 -6.65 10.12 21.95
CA ARG A 189 -5.46 10.59 22.70
C ARG A 189 -4.73 9.43 23.41
N HIS A 190 -5.38 8.30 23.65
CA HIS A 190 -4.76 7.11 24.24
C HIS A 190 -5.33 5.81 23.63
N TRP A 191 -4.45 4.99 23.04
CA TRP A 191 -4.79 3.66 22.55
C TRP A 191 -4.71 2.64 23.70
N GLY A 192 -5.76 2.60 24.54
CA GLY A 192 -5.88 1.61 25.61
C GLY A 192 -6.15 0.19 25.10
N GLU A 193 -6.10 -0.79 26.01
CA GLU A 193 -6.34 -2.21 25.74
C GLU A 193 -7.65 -2.49 24.98
N GLU A 194 -8.71 -1.72 25.25
CA GLU A 194 -10.00 -1.86 24.57
C GLU A 194 -9.93 -1.53 23.07
N ASN A 195 -9.21 -0.46 22.70
CA ASN A 195 -9.01 -0.11 21.29
C ASN A 195 -8.13 -1.16 20.59
N ARG A 196 -7.15 -1.74 21.29
CA ARG A 196 -6.31 -2.84 20.80
C ARG A 196 -7.17 -4.06 20.46
N LEU A 197 -8.06 -4.47 21.36
CA LEU A 197 -8.98 -5.59 21.14
C LEU A 197 -9.93 -5.31 19.95
N CYS A 198 -10.37 -4.07 19.78
CA CYS A 198 -11.19 -3.70 18.63
C CYS A 198 -10.42 -3.81 17.30
N ILE A 199 -9.18 -3.29 17.23
CA ILE A 199 -8.34 -3.43 16.02
C ILE A 199 -8.04 -4.90 15.74
N GLU A 200 -7.77 -5.70 16.77
CA GLU A 200 -7.57 -7.14 16.62
C GLU A 200 -8.83 -7.82 16.05
N ALA A 201 -10.03 -7.42 16.48
CA ALA A 201 -11.28 -7.92 15.91
C ALA A 201 -11.44 -7.54 14.43
N LEU A 202 -11.03 -6.34 14.04
CA LEU A 202 -10.98 -5.91 12.63
C LEU A 202 -10.01 -6.77 11.81
N ALA A 203 -8.79 -7.00 12.32
CA ALA A 203 -7.81 -7.88 11.68
C ALA A 203 -8.36 -9.31 11.51
N ARG A 204 -8.94 -9.87 12.58
CA ARG A 204 -9.56 -11.20 12.59
C ARG A 204 -10.64 -11.33 11.52
N SER A 205 -11.50 -10.33 11.35
CA SER A 205 -12.56 -10.42 10.34
C SER A 205 -12.00 -10.45 8.91
N VAL A 206 -10.89 -9.73 8.63
CA VAL A 206 -10.24 -9.79 7.30
C VAL A 206 -9.68 -11.18 7.04
N PHE A 207 -9.01 -11.80 8.03
CA PHE A 207 -8.52 -13.17 7.92
C PHE A 207 -9.67 -14.17 7.69
N GLN A 208 -10.78 -14.04 8.42
CA GLN A 208 -11.96 -14.90 8.29
C GLN A 208 -12.63 -14.80 6.91
N GLU A 209 -12.76 -13.59 6.37
CA GLU A 209 -13.30 -13.38 5.02
C GLU A 209 -12.36 -13.97 3.95
N ALA A 210 -11.04 -13.79 4.11
CA ALA A 210 -10.05 -14.39 3.21
C ALA A 210 -10.13 -15.92 3.21
N GLU A 211 -10.27 -16.56 4.39
CA GLU A 211 -10.47 -18.00 4.54
C GLU A 211 -11.76 -18.48 3.89
N SER A 212 -12.88 -17.82 4.20
CA SER A 212 -14.20 -18.14 3.65
C SER A 212 -14.18 -18.04 2.12
N SER A 213 -13.52 -17.01 1.57
CA SER A 213 -13.36 -16.83 0.14
C SER A 213 -12.44 -17.90 -0.47
N ALA A 214 -11.35 -18.29 0.19
CA ALA A 214 -10.48 -19.38 -0.27
C ALA A 214 -11.23 -20.71 -0.35
N LEU A 215 -12.02 -21.05 0.67
CA LEU A 215 -12.85 -22.25 0.70
C LEU A 215 -13.90 -22.24 -0.42
N SER A 216 -14.53 -21.09 -0.68
CA SER A 216 -15.50 -20.94 -1.78
C SER A 216 -14.88 -21.15 -3.17
N ARG A 217 -13.57 -20.91 -3.31
CA ARG A 217 -12.79 -21.14 -4.54
C ARG A 217 -12.18 -22.54 -4.62
N SER A 218 -12.54 -23.45 -3.71
CA SER A 218 -11.93 -24.79 -3.60
C SER A 218 -10.43 -24.78 -3.32
N ASN A 219 -9.90 -23.68 -2.77
CA ASN A 219 -8.54 -23.64 -2.25
C ASN A 219 -8.51 -24.24 -0.84
N THR A 220 -7.41 -24.91 -0.49
CA THR A 220 -7.26 -25.51 0.84
C THR A 220 -7.05 -24.48 1.94
N HIS A 221 -6.51 -23.30 1.62
CA HIS A 221 -6.27 -22.22 2.57
C HIS A 221 -6.13 -20.86 1.86
N ALA A 222 -6.38 -19.78 2.60
CA ALA A 222 -6.04 -18.42 2.18
C ALA A 222 -4.54 -18.17 2.36
N LEU A 223 -3.95 -17.32 1.52
CA LEU A 223 -2.53 -16.94 1.60
C LEU A 223 -2.26 -15.71 2.47
N LEU A 224 -3.31 -14.98 2.89
CA LEU A 224 -3.17 -13.78 3.69
C LEU A 224 -2.54 -14.11 5.05
N ARG A 225 -1.35 -13.58 5.32
CA ARG A 225 -0.61 -13.84 6.57
C ARG A 225 -0.47 -12.61 7.43
N LEU A 226 -0.39 -11.41 6.85
CA LEU A 226 -0.17 -10.17 7.57
C LEU A 226 -1.27 -9.15 7.30
N VAL A 227 -1.77 -8.54 8.37
CA VAL A 227 -2.65 -7.36 8.31
C VAL A 227 -2.06 -6.30 9.22
N GLY A 228 -1.77 -5.12 8.67
CA GLY A 228 -1.27 -3.98 9.42
C GLY A 228 -2.21 -2.76 9.36
N PHE A 229 -2.12 -1.90 10.37
CA PHE A 229 -2.91 -0.69 10.54
C PHE A 229 -2.02 0.51 10.88
N GLY A 230 -2.34 1.66 10.28
CA GLY A 230 -1.74 2.95 10.59
C GLY A 230 -0.77 3.50 9.54
N SER A 231 -0.68 4.83 9.48
CA SER A 231 0.42 5.55 8.83
C SER A 231 1.51 5.81 9.86
N CYS A 232 2.77 5.67 9.46
CA CYS A 232 3.86 6.34 10.15
C CYS A 232 3.64 7.84 9.98
N ASP A 233 3.03 8.50 10.96
CA ASP A 233 3.28 9.90 11.32
C ASP A 233 2.32 10.34 12.45
N ILE A 234 2.65 9.93 13.67
CA ILE A 234 2.27 10.73 14.84
C ILE A 234 3.56 10.97 15.63
N PRO A 235 4.18 12.15 15.48
CA PRO A 235 5.34 12.52 16.28
C PRO A 235 4.87 12.93 17.69
N ASP A 236 4.76 11.96 18.62
CA ASP A 236 5.18 12.19 20.03
C ASP A 236 5.30 10.90 20.89
N GLN A 237 6.54 10.41 20.96
CA GLN A 237 7.38 10.03 22.12
C GLN A 237 6.74 9.55 23.45
N SER A 238 6.02 8.43 23.46
CA SER A 238 6.04 7.56 24.65
C SER A 238 6.13 6.04 24.37
N TRP A 239 7.40 5.60 24.33
CA TRP A 239 8.02 4.31 24.72
C TRP A 239 7.56 2.93 24.20
N ASP A 240 6.43 2.77 23.51
CA ASP A 240 6.05 1.47 22.85
C ASP A 240 5.74 1.66 21.35
N CYS A 241 6.75 2.18 20.66
CA CYS A 241 6.76 2.80 19.33
C CYS A 241 6.42 1.88 18.13
N ASP A 242 5.21 1.34 18.08
CA ASP A 242 4.66 0.75 16.86
C ASP A 242 3.83 1.82 16.12
N PHE A 243 4.46 2.52 15.17
CA PHE A 243 3.78 3.39 14.19
C PHE A 243 2.69 2.66 13.39
N GLN A 244 2.74 1.33 13.45
CA GLN A 244 1.88 0.42 12.75
C GLN A 244 1.56 -0.75 13.67
N MET A 245 0.29 -1.09 13.83
CA MET A 245 -0.10 -2.31 14.53
C MET A 245 -0.22 -3.47 13.53
N THR A 246 0.64 -4.47 13.66
CA THR A 246 0.69 -5.62 12.73
C THR A 246 0.22 -6.89 13.40
N PHE A 247 -0.65 -7.63 12.70
CA PHE A 247 -1.16 -8.94 13.11
C PHE A 247 -0.69 -9.99 12.12
N ILE A 248 -0.20 -11.11 12.65
CA ILE A 248 0.12 -12.29 11.86
C ILE A 248 -0.93 -13.38 12.09
N ARG A 249 -1.29 -14.09 11.03
CA ARG A 249 -1.95 -15.39 11.11
C ARG A 249 -0.92 -16.49 10.86
N TRP A 250 -0.65 -17.27 11.89
CA TRP A 250 0.33 -18.36 11.83
C TRP A 250 -0.17 -19.52 10.96
N THR A 251 0.73 -20.29 10.36
CA THR A 251 0.35 -21.53 9.69
C THR A 251 -0.06 -22.58 10.74
N GLN A 252 -1.17 -23.29 10.50
CA GLN A 252 -1.55 -24.41 11.35
C GLN A 252 -0.44 -25.47 11.31
N LYS A 253 0.19 -25.73 12.46
CA LYS A 253 1.29 -26.70 12.59
C LYS A 253 0.83 -28.16 12.48
N ALA A 254 -0.47 -28.45 12.61
CA ALA A 254 -1.01 -29.81 12.53
C ALA A 254 -2.46 -29.86 12.00
N PRO A 255 -2.85 -30.90 11.23
CA PRO A 255 -4.25 -31.11 10.85
C PRO A 255 -5.11 -31.42 12.09
N GLY A 256 -6.16 -30.63 12.32
CA GLY A 256 -7.12 -30.83 13.42
C GLY A 256 -6.92 -29.97 14.68
N ALA A 257 -5.95 -29.05 14.67
CA ALA A 257 -5.85 -28.01 15.70
C ALA A 257 -6.92 -26.91 15.49
N ASP A 258 -7.20 -26.14 16.53
CA ASP A 258 -8.05 -24.93 16.47
C ASP A 258 -7.60 -23.97 15.36
N ALA A 259 -8.46 -23.01 15.00
CA ALA A 259 -8.17 -21.98 14.00
C ALA A 259 -6.76 -21.38 14.21
N ALA A 260 -6.07 -21.09 13.11
CA ALA A 260 -4.72 -20.52 13.14
C ALA A 260 -4.64 -19.35 14.14
N PRO A 261 -3.68 -19.34 15.08
CA PRO A 261 -3.58 -18.26 16.03
C PRO A 261 -3.29 -16.95 15.29
N ILE A 262 -3.97 -15.90 15.74
CA ILE A 262 -3.76 -14.53 15.27
C ILE A 262 -3.17 -13.75 16.43
N GLU A 263 -2.01 -13.17 16.21
CA GLU A 263 -1.23 -12.50 17.24
C GLU A 263 -0.69 -11.17 16.72
N ARG A 264 -0.63 -10.17 17.60
CA ARG A 264 0.13 -8.95 17.33
C ARG A 264 1.61 -9.30 17.32
N VAL A 265 2.33 -8.77 16.35
CA VAL A 265 3.76 -9.02 16.17
C VAL A 265 4.55 -7.73 16.07
N SER A 266 5.78 -7.77 16.59
CA SER A 266 6.76 -6.69 16.40
C SER A 266 7.28 -6.67 14.97
N ARG A 267 7.95 -5.57 14.58
CA ARG A 267 8.67 -5.49 13.30
C ARG A 267 9.61 -6.65 13.07
N HIS A 268 10.44 -6.95 14.07
CA HIS A 268 11.41 -8.03 13.98
C HIS A 268 10.76 -9.37 13.69
N THR A 269 9.64 -9.66 14.36
CA THR A 269 8.93 -10.92 14.21
C THR A 269 8.33 -11.07 12.80
N TRP A 270 7.63 -10.07 12.28
CA TRP A 270 7.04 -10.23 10.95
C TRP A 270 8.08 -10.20 9.83
N MET A 271 9.19 -9.46 9.97
CA MET A 271 10.29 -9.47 8.99
C MET A 271 10.92 -10.87 8.84
N VAL A 272 10.94 -11.67 9.91
CA VAL A 272 11.42 -13.06 9.85
C VAL A 272 10.42 -13.93 9.08
N GLU A 273 9.13 -13.71 9.29
CA GLU A 273 8.07 -14.54 8.71
C GLU A 273 7.72 -14.20 7.26
N GLU A 274 7.78 -12.92 6.90
CA GLU A 274 7.48 -12.39 5.56
C GLU A 274 8.46 -11.24 5.22
N PRO A 275 9.75 -11.56 4.99
CA PRO A 275 10.78 -10.56 4.70
C PRO A 275 10.54 -9.79 3.39
N GLU A 276 9.70 -10.34 2.50
CA GLU A 276 9.36 -9.72 1.22
C GLU A 276 8.29 -8.62 1.34
N SER A 277 7.74 -8.36 2.53
CA SER A 277 6.62 -7.42 2.72
C SER A 277 7.02 -5.94 2.58
N GLU A 278 7.25 -5.52 1.33
CA GLU A 278 7.60 -4.16 0.92
C GLU A 278 6.59 -3.12 1.43
N VAL A 279 5.29 -3.46 1.47
CA VAL A 279 4.25 -2.51 1.90
C VAL A 279 4.26 -2.19 3.40
N LEU A 280 4.81 -3.07 4.24
CA LEU A 280 5.00 -2.80 5.67
C LEU A 280 6.35 -2.12 5.95
N GLU A 281 7.40 -2.47 5.19
CA GLU A 281 8.69 -1.78 5.26
C GLU A 281 8.61 -0.31 4.82
N ARG A 282 7.70 -0.02 3.88
CA ARG A 282 7.52 1.30 3.27
C ARG A 282 7.40 2.41 4.30
N PHE A 283 6.53 2.27 5.29
CA PHE A 283 6.28 3.32 6.28
C PHE A 283 7.47 3.55 7.22
N ILE A 284 8.38 2.58 7.36
CA ILE A 284 9.43 2.60 8.37
C ILE A 284 10.73 3.23 7.85
N ASN A 285 11.03 3.07 6.55
CA ASN A 285 12.29 3.51 5.95
C ASN A 285 12.33 4.99 5.56
N PHE A 286 11.24 5.74 5.74
CA PHE A 286 11.15 7.16 5.38
C PHE A 286 11.59 8.13 6.48
N HIS A 287 11.94 7.61 7.67
CA HIS A 287 12.39 8.41 8.82
C HIS A 287 13.89 8.25 9.17
N ILE A 288 14.71 7.71 8.25
CA ILE A 288 16.18 7.69 8.40
C ILE A 288 16.80 8.92 7.70
#